data_AF-A0A2T2SAS5-F1
#
_entry.id   AF-A0A2T2SAS5-F1
#
_cell.length_a   1.000
_cell.length_b   1.000
_cell.length_c   1.000
_cell.angle_alpha   90.00
_cell.angle_beta   90.00
_cell.angle_gamma   90.00
#
_symmetry.space_group_name_H-M   'P 1'
#
loop_
_entity.id
_entity.type
_entity.pdbx_description
1 polymer ?
#
loop_
_entity_poly.entity_id
_entity_poly.type
_entity_poly.pdbx_seq_one_letter_code
_entity_poly.pdbx_strand_id
1 'polypeptide(L)' 'MASPNQTSSADPSLRRTPSNPSPVLAARAVDAMADKRASDITVLDLRDVSSMADFFVLGTGESDLQVK' A
#
# COMPACT_ATOMS: atom_id res chain seq x y z
N MET A 1 17.16 -41.69 -15.29
CA MET A 1 15.73 -41.41 -15.04
C MET A 1 15.63 -40.51 -13.82
N ALA A 2 14.93 -39.38 -13.98
CA ALA A 2 14.40 -38.42 -13.01
C ALA A 2 15.27 -37.99 -11.79
N SER A 3 15.78 -36.76 -11.86
CA SER A 3 15.97 -35.91 -10.66
C SER A 3 14.69 -35.11 -10.41
N PRO A 4 14.07 -35.16 -9.22
CA PRO A 4 13.02 -34.24 -8.85
C PRO A 4 13.38 -33.48 -7.57
N ASN A 5 13.69 -32.19 -7.70
CA ASN A 5 13.10 -31.16 -6.84
C ASN A 5 13.57 -29.78 -7.31
N GLN A 6 12.75 -29.11 -8.12
CA GLN A 6 12.76 -27.66 -8.17
C GLN A 6 11.76 -27.17 -7.12
N THR A 7 12.23 -26.96 -5.91
CA THR A 7 11.50 -26.19 -4.92
C THR A 7 11.72 -24.73 -5.29
N SER A 8 10.80 -24.16 -6.07
CA SER A 8 10.78 -22.72 -6.35
C SER A 8 10.51 -21.97 -5.05
N SER A 9 11.56 -21.68 -4.29
CA SER A 9 11.55 -20.64 -3.27
C SER A 9 11.49 -19.31 -4.00
N ALA A 10 10.27 -18.83 -4.29
CA ALA A 10 10.05 -17.45 -4.68
C ALA A 10 10.53 -16.59 -3.51
N ASP A 11 11.73 -16.03 -3.65
CA ASP A 11 12.35 -15.18 -2.64
C ASP A 11 11.49 -13.91 -2.47
N PRO A 12 10.83 -13.72 -1.31
CA PRO A 12 9.92 -12.59 -1.10
C PRO A 12 10.65 -11.23 -1.12
N SER A 13 11.98 -11.23 -1.10
CA SER A 13 12.83 -10.04 -1.09
C SER A 13 12.87 -9.24 -2.40
N LEU A 14 12.27 -9.74 -3.49
CA LEU A 14 12.17 -9.01 -4.77
C LEU A 14 11.04 -7.98 -4.83
N ARG A 15 10.20 -7.84 -3.80
CA ARG A 15 9.37 -6.64 -3.64
C ARG A 15 10.29 -5.49 -3.24
N ARG A 16 10.94 -4.86 -4.22
CA ARG A 16 11.65 -3.59 -4.01
C ARG A 16 10.67 -2.59 -3.40
N THR A 17 10.70 -2.45 -2.09
CA THR A 17 10.10 -1.33 -1.38
C THR A 17 10.74 -0.07 -1.97
N PRO A 18 9.94 0.87 -2.49
CA PRO A 18 10.51 2.11 -2.98
C PRO A 18 11.24 2.80 -1.81
N SER A 19 12.37 3.48 -2.06
CA SER A 19 13.31 3.91 -1.00
C SER A 19 12.75 4.98 -0.04
N ASN A 20 11.53 5.45 -0.30
CA ASN A 20 10.77 6.32 0.56
C ASN A 20 10.17 5.51 1.73
N PRO A 21 10.39 5.95 2.98
CA PRO A 21 9.81 5.28 4.14
C PRO A 21 8.28 5.22 4.00
N SER A 22 7.67 4.09 4.37
CA SER A 22 6.22 3.88 4.25
C SER A 22 5.36 4.98 4.90
N PRO A 23 5.73 5.60 6.04
CA PRO A 23 5.01 6.77 6.58
C PRO A 23 5.02 7.99 5.64
N VAL A 24 6.13 8.23 4.93
CA VAL A 24 6.24 9.34 3.97
C VAL A 24 5.33 9.11 2.77
N LEU A 25 5.19 7.85 2.33
CA LEU A 25 4.27 7.49 1.26
C LEU A 25 2.81 7.68 1.70
N ALA A 26 2.45 7.26 2.92
CA ALA A 26 1.11 7.47 3.46
C ALA A 26 0.77 8.97 3.57
N ALA A 27 1.70 9.79 4.07
CA ALA A 27 1.52 11.25 4.16
C ALA A 27 1.28 11.88 2.78
N ARG A 28 2.07 11.50 1.76
CA ARG A 28 1.88 11.98 0.38
C ARG A 28 0.53 11.58 -0.21
N ALA A 29 0.02 10.40 0.12
CA ALA A 29 -1.30 9.98 -0.30
C ALA A 29 -2.39 10.85 0.35
N VAL A 30 -2.27 11.15 1.65
CA VAL A 30 -3.18 12.07 2.35
C VAL A 30 -3.16 13.45 1.70
N ASP A 31 -1.99 14.01 1.42
CA ASP A 31 -1.85 15.32 0.77
C ASP A 31 -2.56 15.32 -0.60
N ALA A 32 -2.32 14.30 -1.43
CA ALA A 32 -2.95 14.18 -2.74
C ALA A 32 -4.48 14.01 -2.66
N MET A 33 -4.98 13.31 -1.64
CA MET A 33 -6.41 13.16 -1.40
C MET A 33 -7.05 14.48 -0.94
N ALA A 34 -6.36 15.23 -0.08
CA ALA A 34 -6.79 16.56 0.37
C ALA A 34 -6.81 17.56 -0.80
N ASP A 35 -5.81 17.52 -1.68
CA ASP A 35 -5.76 18.33 -2.91
C ASP A 35 -6.97 18.05 -3.82
N LYS A 36 -7.42 16.79 -3.87
CA LYS A 36 -8.64 16.36 -4.56
C LYS A 36 -9.93 16.59 -3.75
N ARG A 37 -9.86 17.26 -2.60
CA ARG A 37 -11.00 17.55 -1.69
C ARG A 37 -11.71 16.31 -1.16
N ALA A 38 -10.99 15.20 -0.96
CA ALA A 38 -11.56 14.03 -0.29
C ALA A 38 -11.93 14.37 1.17
N SER A 39 -13.04 13.82 1.64
CA SER A 39 -13.50 13.88 3.03
C SER A 39 -13.08 12.62 3.81
N ASP A 40 -13.21 12.66 5.14
CA ASP A 40 -12.98 11.51 6.04
C ASP A 40 -11.64 10.76 5.85
N ILE A 41 -10.59 11.51 5.50
CA ILE A 41 -9.28 10.91 5.23
C ILE A 41 -8.73 10.27 6.51
N THR A 42 -8.53 8.96 6.49
CA THR A 42 -8.10 8.14 7.63
C THR A 42 -6.90 7.30 7.26
N VAL A 43 -5.87 7.31 8.11
CA VAL A 43 -4.69 6.44 7.97
C VAL A 43 -4.75 5.33 9.02
N LEU A 44 -4.66 4.08 8.57
CA LEU A 44 -4.60 2.90 9.42
C LEU A 44 -3.19 2.33 9.39
N ASP A 45 -2.56 2.16 10.56
CA ASP A 45 -1.30 1.44 10.71
C ASP A 45 -1.57 -0.05 10.81
N LEU A 46 -0.97 -0.83 9.92
CA LEU A 46 -1.20 -2.26 9.77
C LEU A 46 0.02 -3.10 10.11
N ARG A 47 1.16 -2.48 10.46
CA ARG A 47 2.45 -3.20 10.60
C ARG A 47 2.41 -4.32 11.64
N ASP A 48 1.55 -4.18 12.65
CA ASP A 48 1.36 -5.19 13.71
C ASP A 48 0.13 -6.09 13.50
N VAL A 49 -0.59 -5.91 12.38
CA VAL A 49 -1.87 -6.59 12.09
C VAL A 49 -1.80 -7.41 10.81
N SER A 50 -1.07 -6.96 9.78
CA SER A 50 -1.02 -7.58 8.46
C SER A 50 0.34 -7.40 7.80
N SER A 51 0.82 -8.44 7.12
CA SER A 51 2.04 -8.40 6.30
C SER A 51 1.80 -7.93 4.86
N MET A 52 0.56 -7.61 4.49
CA MET A 52 0.19 -7.23 3.12
C MET A 52 0.64 -5.80 2.77
N ALA A 53 0.52 -4.88 3.72
CA ALA A 53 0.88 -3.46 3.58
C ALA A 53 1.18 -2.86 4.95
N ASP A 54 1.99 -1.80 5.00
CA ASP A 54 2.30 -1.08 6.24
C ASP A 54 1.17 -0.14 6.68
N PHE A 55 0.52 0.53 5.71
CA PHE A 55 -0.56 1.49 5.96
C PHE A 55 -1.68 1.35 4.93
N PHE A 56 -2.92 1.55 5.38
CA PHE A 56 -4.03 1.92 4.50
C PHE A 56 -4.34 3.40 4.65
N VAL A 57 -4.58 4.07 3.52
CA VAL A 57 -5.09 5.45 3.49
C VAL A 57 -6.46 5.39 2.82
N LEU A 58 -7.49 5.74 3.58
CA LEU A 58 -8.89 5.73 3.17
C LEU A 58 -9.39 7.16 3.09
N GLY A 59 -10.37 7.41 2.22
CA GLY A 59 -11.08 8.70 2.19
C GLY A 59 -12.27 8.63 1.25
N THR A 60 -13.17 9.58 1.43
CA THR A 60 -14.48 9.64 0.80
C THR A 60 -14.46 10.66 -0.34
N GLY A 61 -14.99 10.28 -1.49
CA GLY A 61 -15.30 11.21 -2.58
C GLY A 61 -16.81 11.38 -2.69
N GLU A 62 -17.26 12.60 -2.90
CA GLU A 62 -18.69 12.96 -2.99
C GLU A 62 -19.28 12.68 -4.38
N SER A 63 -18.46 12.22 -5.35
CA SER A 63 -18.93 11.82 -6.68
C SER A 63 -17.96 10.85 -7.36
N ASP A 64 -18.49 10.06 -8.30
CA ASP A 64 -17.70 9.14 -9.13
C ASP A 64 -16.59 9.85 -9.90
N LEU A 65 -16.83 11.10 -10.34
CA LEU A 65 -15.82 11.89 -11.06
C LEU A 65 -14.64 12.28 -10.16
N GLN A 66 -14.91 12.57 -8.89
CA GLN A 66 -13.87 12.91 -7.92
C GLN A 66 -13.03 11.67 -7.53
N VAL A 67 -13.68 10.51 -7.40
CA VAL A 67 -13.04 9.24 -7.03
C VAL A 67 -12.15 8.70 -8.16
N LYS A 68 -12.51 8.94 -9.42
CA LYS A 68 -11.72 8.54 -10.60
C LYS A 68 -10.44 9.37 -10.76
#